data_AF-A0A6J0UVL2-F1
#
_entry.id   AF-A0A6J0UVL2-F1
#
_cell.length_a   1.000
_cell.length_b   1.000
_cell.length_c   1.000
_cell.angle_alpha   90.00
_cell.angle_beta   90.00
_cell.angle_gamma   90.00
#
_symmetry.space_group_name_H-M   'P 1'
#
loop_
_entity.id
_entity.type
_entity.pdbx_description
1 polymer ?
#
loop_
_entity_poly.entity_id
_entity_poly.type
_entity_poly.pdbx_seq_one_letter_code
_entity_poly.pdbx_strand_id
1 'polypeptide(L)'
;MSFPNSSSRTRKHKLILSGVVVPLVILLVIVLLVVLIPGRKKSPTSEGLEWKGKGTDEYFHEIILGRCYNYIATINSELRDTDCLKIWKLLQNAFMYKDPCSVTEEDYKPLMEFARHPIPCNKSLFWSKTNDLVHRYTKANRDFLTLEDTLLGYIADGISWCGKPSSPGVNYKSCPKWTECENNPSTIYWKMASKMFAEAACGTVQVMLNGSTEADAFRSNSIFGSIEIFNLNPDKVSKVHIWLMHDIDRPQSESCTGHSVAKLKEILESRRISVSCEDNYRPVQLLQCTNNPNHNTCRICS
;
A
#
# COMPACT_ATOMS: atom_id res chain seq x y z
N MET A 1 -42.46 -15.28 98.52
CA MET A 1 -41.07 -14.77 98.51
C MET A 1 -40.59 -14.69 97.07
N SER A 2 -40.00 -13.56 96.72
CA SER A 2 -39.66 -13.11 95.36
C SER A 2 -38.23 -13.48 94.95
N PHE A 3 -37.96 -13.34 93.63
CA PHE A 3 -36.67 -13.31 92.89
C PHE A 3 -36.07 -14.66 92.41
N PRO A 4 -35.27 -14.67 91.32
CA PRO A 4 -35.42 -13.95 90.05
C PRO A 4 -35.09 -14.77 88.77
N ASN A 5 -35.45 -14.15 87.63
CA ASN A 5 -35.02 -14.42 86.26
C ASN A 5 -33.55 -14.84 86.08
N SER A 6 -33.33 -15.89 85.29
CA SER A 6 -32.08 -16.13 84.55
C SER A 6 -32.39 -16.59 83.13
N SER A 7 -32.57 -15.64 82.21
CA SER A 7 -32.62 -15.91 80.77
C SER A 7 -32.06 -14.71 80.00
N SER A 8 -30.78 -14.38 80.22
CA SER A 8 -30.11 -13.31 79.46
C SER A 8 -28.69 -13.63 78.98
N ARG A 9 -28.21 -14.88 79.10
CA ARG A 9 -26.83 -15.24 78.74
C ARG A 9 -26.67 -16.02 77.42
N THR A 10 -27.71 -16.70 76.94
CA THR A 10 -27.65 -17.54 75.72
C THR A 10 -28.07 -16.83 74.43
N ARG A 11 -28.70 -15.64 74.51
CA ARG A 11 -29.14 -14.88 73.32
C ARG A 11 -28.07 -13.94 72.77
N LYS A 12 -27.20 -13.38 73.63
CA LYS A 12 -26.13 -12.45 73.24
C LYS A 12 -25.01 -13.14 72.44
N HIS A 13 -24.63 -14.37 72.79
CA HIS A 13 -23.61 -15.11 72.03
C HIS A 13 -24.09 -15.57 70.65
N LYS A 14 -25.38 -15.90 70.46
CA LYS A 14 -25.94 -16.23 69.15
C LYS A 14 -26.05 -15.02 68.22
N LEU A 15 -26.30 -13.82 68.75
CA LEU A 15 -26.34 -12.57 67.97
C LEU A 15 -24.94 -12.09 67.57
N ILE A 16 -23.92 -12.29 68.40
CA ILE A 16 -22.53 -11.93 68.06
C ILE A 16 -21.93 -12.93 67.06
N LEU A 17 -22.21 -14.24 67.20
CA LEU A 17 -21.83 -15.23 66.18
C LEU A 17 -22.52 -14.95 64.84
N SER A 18 -23.81 -14.58 64.86
CA SER A 18 -24.57 -14.27 63.63
C SER A 18 -24.22 -12.92 63.00
N GLY A 19 -23.84 -11.92 63.79
CA GLY A 19 -23.64 -10.54 63.32
C GLY A 19 -22.23 -10.23 62.84
N VAL A 20 -21.22 -10.99 63.28
CA VAL A 20 -19.81 -10.75 62.92
C VAL A 20 -19.22 -11.92 62.13
N VAL A 21 -19.53 -13.17 62.49
CA VAL A 21 -18.95 -14.34 61.81
C VAL A 21 -19.56 -14.55 60.44
N VAL A 22 -20.88 -14.34 60.29
CA VAL A 22 -21.56 -14.46 58.99
C VAL A 22 -21.00 -13.47 57.95
N PRO A 23 -20.88 -12.15 58.22
CA PRO A 23 -20.28 -11.25 57.24
C PRO A 23 -18.79 -11.53 56.99
N LEU A 24 -18.03 -12.00 57.99
CA LEU A 24 -16.62 -12.39 57.80
C LEU A 24 -16.47 -13.63 56.91
N VAL A 25 -17.33 -14.64 57.09
CA VAL A 25 -17.35 -15.84 56.25
C VAL A 25 -17.82 -15.49 54.83
N ILE A 26 -18.80 -14.61 54.69
CA ILE A 26 -19.23 -14.10 53.37
C ILE A 26 -18.09 -13.34 52.69
N LEU A 27 -17.35 -12.49 53.41
CA LEU A 27 -16.18 -11.78 52.88
C LEU A 27 -15.08 -12.74 52.45
N LEU A 28 -14.78 -13.76 53.27
CA LEU A 28 -13.81 -14.80 52.93
C LEU A 28 -14.23 -15.61 51.71
N VAL A 29 -15.51 -15.95 51.58
CA VAL A 29 -16.06 -16.64 50.39
C VAL A 29 -16.01 -15.74 49.16
N ILE A 30 -16.30 -14.44 49.28
CA ILE A 30 -16.17 -13.49 48.17
C ILE A 30 -14.70 -13.34 47.77
N VAL A 31 -13.76 -13.23 48.72
CA VAL A 31 -12.33 -13.15 48.42
C VAL A 31 -11.84 -14.45 47.78
N LEU A 32 -12.26 -15.62 48.28
CA LEU A 32 -11.94 -16.91 47.66
C LEU A 32 -12.54 -17.04 46.26
N LEU A 33 -13.78 -16.57 46.03
CA LEU A 33 -14.39 -16.52 44.70
C LEU A 33 -13.64 -15.55 43.78
N VAL A 34 -13.19 -14.40 44.26
CA VAL A 34 -12.40 -13.43 43.47
C VAL A 34 -11.00 -13.96 43.14
N VAL A 35 -10.38 -14.72 44.05
CA VAL A 35 -9.04 -15.33 43.88
C VAL A 35 -9.10 -16.61 43.04
N LEU A 36 -10.20 -17.38 43.11
CA LEU A 36 -10.40 -18.64 42.38
C LEU A 36 -11.19 -18.48 41.07
N ILE A 37 -11.80 -17.33 40.79
CA ILE A 37 -12.10 -16.96 39.42
C ILE A 37 -10.73 -16.74 38.79
N PRO A 38 -10.24 -17.66 37.93
CA PRO A 38 -9.09 -17.31 37.12
C PRO A 38 -9.57 -16.08 36.39
N GLY A 39 -8.89 -14.95 36.63
CA GLY A 39 -9.13 -13.77 35.83
C GLY A 39 -9.06 -14.26 34.40
N ARG A 40 -10.22 -14.40 33.76
CA ARG A 40 -10.34 -14.20 32.33
C ARG A 40 -9.86 -12.76 32.21
N LYS A 41 -8.53 -12.57 32.16
CA LYS A 41 -7.95 -11.85 31.05
C LYS A 41 -8.80 -12.38 29.90
N LYS A 42 -9.74 -11.56 29.45
CA LYS A 42 -10.10 -11.61 28.05
C LYS A 42 -8.73 -11.57 27.39
N SER A 43 -8.18 -12.74 27.10
CA SER A 43 -7.30 -12.89 25.95
C SER A 43 -8.07 -12.12 24.90
N PRO A 44 -7.52 -11.01 24.37
CA PRO A 44 -8.25 -10.17 23.46
C PRO A 44 -8.86 -11.15 22.47
N THR A 45 -10.19 -11.24 22.51
CA THR A 45 -10.93 -11.99 21.52
C THR A 45 -10.31 -11.56 20.22
N SER A 46 -9.88 -12.51 19.39
CA SER A 46 -9.33 -12.24 18.08
C SER A 46 -10.43 -11.69 17.16
N GLU A 47 -11.11 -10.63 17.58
CA GLU A 47 -11.59 -9.59 16.70
C GLU A 47 -10.31 -9.06 16.05
N GLY A 48 -9.98 -9.66 14.90
CA GLY A 48 -8.82 -9.27 14.12
C GLY A 48 -8.82 -7.77 13.94
N LEU A 49 -7.65 -7.15 14.13
CA LEU A 49 -7.42 -5.73 13.89
C LEU A 49 -8.17 -5.31 12.62
N GLU A 50 -9.21 -4.50 12.81
CA GLU A 50 -10.00 -3.97 11.71
C GLU A 50 -9.29 -2.72 11.21
N TRP A 51 -8.69 -2.86 10.03
CA TRP A 51 -7.96 -1.79 9.36
C TRP A 51 -8.89 -0.84 8.61
N LYS A 52 -8.41 0.37 8.30
CA LYS A 52 -9.18 1.38 7.56
C LYS A 52 -9.09 1.23 6.04
N GLY A 53 -8.21 0.37 5.53
CA GLY A 53 -8.07 0.10 4.09
C GLY A 53 -9.00 -1.01 3.61
N LYS A 54 -9.24 -1.02 2.29
CA LYS A 54 -9.98 -2.07 1.60
C LYS A 54 -9.32 -3.43 1.89
N GLY A 55 -10.11 -4.43 2.26
CA GLY A 55 -9.63 -5.80 2.44
C GLY A 55 -9.06 -6.40 1.16
N THR A 56 -8.56 -7.62 1.27
CA THR A 56 -8.12 -8.38 0.11
C THR A 56 -9.26 -8.51 -0.89
N ASP A 57 -8.98 -8.29 -2.18
CA ASP A 57 -9.97 -8.44 -3.24
C ASP A 57 -10.56 -9.86 -3.27
N GLU A 58 -11.87 -9.97 -3.48
CA GLU A 58 -12.50 -11.27 -3.73
C GLU A 58 -11.90 -11.91 -4.99
N TYR A 59 -11.81 -13.24 -5.02
CA TYR A 59 -11.19 -13.99 -6.14
C TYR A 59 -9.73 -13.59 -6.42
N PHE A 60 -8.99 -13.11 -5.41
CA PHE A 60 -7.60 -12.64 -5.55
C PHE A 60 -6.70 -13.65 -6.28
N HIS A 61 -6.82 -14.94 -5.94
CA HIS A 61 -6.07 -16.01 -6.61
C HIS A 61 -6.37 -16.08 -8.11
N GLU A 62 -7.64 -16.10 -8.48
CA GLU A 62 -8.10 -16.19 -9.86
C GLU A 62 -7.71 -14.95 -10.66
N ILE A 63 -7.77 -13.76 -10.04
CA ILE A 63 -7.36 -12.50 -10.67
C ILE A 63 -5.86 -12.51 -10.98
N ILE A 64 -5.01 -12.89 -10.00
CA ILE A 64 -3.56 -12.95 -10.20
C ILE A 64 -3.22 -13.93 -11.33
N LEU A 65 -3.77 -15.15 -11.29
CA LEU A 65 -3.51 -16.14 -12.33
C LEU A 65 -4.02 -15.69 -13.69
N GLY A 66 -5.24 -15.17 -13.76
CA GLY A 66 -5.83 -14.68 -15.00
C GLY A 66 -5.00 -13.57 -15.65
N ARG A 67 -4.53 -12.61 -14.84
CA ARG A 67 -3.66 -11.53 -15.30
C ARG A 67 -2.29 -12.04 -15.75
N CYS A 68 -1.69 -12.95 -14.98
CA CYS A 68 -0.39 -13.53 -15.34
C CYS A 68 -0.47 -14.26 -16.69
N TYR A 69 -1.45 -15.16 -16.86
CA TYR A 69 -1.62 -15.89 -18.11
C TYR A 69 -1.97 -14.95 -19.28
N ASN A 70 -2.79 -13.93 -19.05
CA ASN A 70 -3.07 -12.92 -20.08
C ASN A 70 -1.79 -12.19 -20.51
N TYR A 71 -0.95 -11.77 -19.55
CA TYR A 71 0.28 -11.04 -19.81
C TYR A 71 1.24 -11.86 -20.69
N ILE A 72 1.54 -13.09 -20.28
CA ILE A 72 2.53 -13.93 -20.99
C ILE A 72 2.02 -14.43 -22.35
N ALA A 73 0.71 -14.57 -22.51
CA ALA A 73 0.12 -15.07 -23.76
C ALA A 73 -0.10 -13.96 -24.80
N THR A 74 -0.45 -12.75 -24.35
CA THR A 74 -1.01 -11.69 -25.23
C THR A 74 -0.26 -10.37 -25.19
N ILE A 75 0.50 -10.07 -24.12
CA ILE A 75 1.16 -8.77 -23.95
C ILE A 75 2.65 -8.90 -24.21
N ASN A 76 3.33 -9.81 -23.51
CA ASN A 76 4.76 -10.05 -23.69
C ASN A 76 5.03 -11.54 -23.93
N SER A 77 5.09 -11.92 -25.21
CA SER A 77 5.33 -13.30 -25.62
C SER A 77 6.74 -13.81 -25.32
N GLU A 78 7.70 -12.94 -24.98
CA GLU A 78 9.04 -13.36 -24.56
C GLU A 78 9.00 -14.06 -23.20
N LEU A 79 7.93 -13.86 -22.42
CA LEU A 79 7.73 -14.46 -21.11
C LEU A 79 6.80 -15.69 -21.14
N ARG A 80 6.50 -16.28 -22.31
CA ARG A 80 5.57 -17.42 -22.47
C ARG A 80 5.87 -18.62 -21.57
N ASP A 81 7.14 -18.85 -21.23
CA ASP A 81 7.57 -19.98 -20.39
C ASP A 81 7.51 -19.66 -18.88
N THR A 82 7.00 -18.48 -18.51
CA THR A 82 6.87 -18.08 -17.10
C THR A 82 5.81 -18.91 -16.39
N ASP A 83 6.19 -19.52 -15.26
CA ASP A 83 5.28 -20.32 -14.44
C ASP A 83 4.40 -19.41 -13.56
N CYS A 84 3.17 -19.15 -14.02
CA CYS A 84 2.19 -18.33 -13.29
C CYS A 84 1.75 -18.94 -11.97
N LEU A 85 1.72 -20.28 -11.83
CA LEU A 85 1.40 -20.92 -10.56
C LEU A 85 2.52 -20.71 -9.54
N LYS A 86 3.77 -20.71 -9.99
CA LYS A 86 4.91 -20.36 -9.16
C LYS A 86 4.89 -18.88 -8.75
N ILE A 87 4.56 -17.95 -9.66
CA ILE A 87 4.33 -16.53 -9.30
C ILE A 87 3.30 -16.42 -8.18
N TRP A 88 2.14 -17.06 -8.35
CA TRP A 88 1.10 -17.07 -7.32
C TRP A 88 1.63 -17.61 -5.99
N LYS A 89 2.30 -18.75 -5.99
CA LYS A 89 2.85 -19.36 -4.76
C LYS A 89 3.85 -18.46 -4.05
N LEU A 90 4.73 -17.79 -4.81
CA LEU A 90 5.71 -16.86 -4.25
C LEU A 90 5.04 -15.61 -3.65
N LEU A 91 4.04 -15.06 -4.35
CA LEU A 91 3.20 -13.97 -3.83
C LEU A 91 2.48 -14.40 -2.55
N GLN A 92 1.84 -15.56 -2.56
CA GLN A 92 1.12 -16.11 -1.42
C GLN A 92 2.00 -16.21 -0.16
N ASN A 93 3.20 -16.77 -0.32
CA ASN A 93 4.18 -16.94 0.76
C ASN A 93 4.67 -15.61 1.35
N ALA A 94 4.63 -14.52 0.57
CA ALA A 94 5.10 -13.23 1.00
C ALA A 94 4.20 -12.60 2.08
N PHE A 95 2.89 -12.85 2.04
CA PHE A 95 1.94 -12.16 2.92
C PHE A 95 1.01 -13.07 3.73
N MET A 96 0.68 -14.27 3.26
CA MET A 96 -0.30 -15.12 3.95
C MET A 96 0.25 -15.64 5.28
N TYR A 97 -0.64 -15.76 6.26
CA TYR A 97 -0.30 -16.20 7.62
C TYR A 97 0.72 -15.31 8.36
N LYS A 98 0.88 -14.06 7.91
CA LYS A 98 1.74 -13.05 8.56
C LYS A 98 0.91 -11.95 9.20
N ASP A 99 1.50 -11.26 10.16
CA ASP A 99 0.99 -9.98 10.62
C ASP A 99 1.13 -8.98 9.46
N PRO A 100 0.03 -8.36 9.00
CA PRO A 100 0.05 -7.47 7.84
C PRO A 100 0.82 -6.16 8.08
N CYS A 101 1.42 -5.94 9.26
CA CYS A 101 2.35 -4.84 9.52
C CYS A 101 3.80 -5.29 9.75
N SER A 102 4.11 -6.57 9.50
CA SER A 102 5.43 -7.17 9.71
C SER A 102 6.10 -7.67 8.42
N VAL A 103 5.55 -7.34 7.26
CA VAL A 103 6.08 -7.81 5.97
C VAL A 103 7.36 -7.05 5.62
N THR A 104 8.37 -7.77 5.11
CA THR A 104 9.67 -7.20 4.75
C THR A 104 10.02 -7.42 3.29
N GLU A 105 11.11 -6.80 2.83
CA GLU A 105 11.61 -6.98 1.46
C GLU A 105 12.01 -8.44 1.19
N GLU A 106 12.56 -9.13 2.19
CA GLU A 106 12.96 -10.54 2.10
C GLU A 106 11.77 -11.46 1.77
N ASP A 107 10.57 -11.10 2.23
CA ASP A 107 9.37 -11.87 1.96
C ASP A 107 8.99 -11.88 0.48
N TYR A 108 9.19 -10.76 -0.22
CA TYR A 108 8.87 -10.62 -1.64
C TYR A 108 10.05 -10.86 -2.56
N LYS A 109 11.28 -10.82 -2.06
CA LYS A 109 12.51 -11.02 -2.86
C LYS A 109 12.44 -12.25 -3.79
N PRO A 110 11.96 -13.43 -3.35
CA PRO A 110 11.82 -14.58 -4.24
C PRO A 110 10.89 -14.34 -5.44
N LEU A 111 9.76 -13.65 -5.24
CA LEU A 111 8.83 -13.28 -6.31
C LEU A 111 9.50 -12.28 -7.27
N MET A 112 10.14 -11.26 -6.71
CA MET A 112 10.81 -10.19 -7.43
C MET A 112 11.91 -10.74 -8.35
N GLU A 113 12.75 -11.64 -7.84
CA GLU A 113 13.80 -12.28 -8.65
C GLU A 113 13.24 -13.21 -9.72
N PHE A 114 12.15 -13.93 -9.41
CA PHE A 114 11.55 -14.89 -10.35
C PHE A 114 10.84 -14.20 -11.53
N ALA A 115 10.15 -13.09 -11.28
CA ALA A 115 9.36 -12.38 -12.29
C ALA A 115 10.14 -11.25 -13.00
N ARG A 116 11.43 -11.08 -12.69
CA ARG A 116 12.29 -10.06 -13.30
C ARG A 116 12.44 -10.32 -14.79
N HIS A 117 12.22 -9.28 -15.60
CA HIS A 117 12.46 -9.30 -17.05
C HIS A 117 13.07 -7.96 -17.49
N PRO A 118 13.77 -7.91 -18.65
CA PRO A 118 14.34 -6.67 -19.15
C PRO A 118 13.25 -5.64 -19.49
N ILE A 119 13.64 -4.36 -19.40
CA ILE A 119 12.82 -3.22 -19.82
C ILE A 119 13.51 -2.58 -21.04
N PRO A 120 12.81 -2.41 -22.18
CA PRO A 120 13.38 -1.74 -23.34
C PRO A 120 13.86 -0.32 -23.04
N CYS A 121 15.05 0.05 -23.51
CA CYS A 121 15.59 1.40 -23.31
C CYS A 121 14.72 2.45 -24.01
N ASN A 122 14.68 3.66 -23.43
CA ASN A 122 13.89 4.80 -23.87
C ASN A 122 12.37 4.62 -23.77
N LYS A 123 11.88 3.54 -23.13
CA LYS A 123 10.45 3.21 -23.04
C LYS A 123 9.85 3.41 -21.64
N SER A 124 10.66 3.50 -20.58
CA SER A 124 10.16 3.67 -19.21
C SER A 124 9.46 5.01 -19.00
N LEU A 125 8.24 4.96 -18.50
CA LEU A 125 7.43 6.11 -18.10
C LEU A 125 7.01 5.99 -16.63
N PHE A 126 7.70 6.76 -15.77
CA PHE A 126 7.35 6.90 -14.36
C PHE A 126 6.21 7.90 -14.20
N TRP A 127 5.57 7.90 -13.04
CA TRP A 127 4.46 8.81 -12.79
C TRP A 127 4.25 9.08 -11.30
N SER A 128 3.70 10.26 -10.99
CA SER A 128 3.30 10.61 -9.63
C SER A 128 2.04 11.47 -9.67
N LYS A 129 0.98 10.99 -9.01
CA LYS A 129 -0.34 11.65 -8.97
C LYS A 129 -1.02 11.82 -10.34
N THR A 130 -0.67 10.97 -11.30
CA THR A 130 -1.18 10.97 -12.69
C THR A 130 -1.67 9.60 -13.17
N ASN A 131 -1.93 8.65 -12.26
CA ASN A 131 -2.38 7.27 -12.50
C ASN A 131 -3.33 7.13 -13.72
N ASP A 132 -4.49 7.78 -13.64
CA ASP A 132 -5.53 7.61 -14.65
C ASP A 132 -5.14 8.21 -16.02
N LEU A 133 -4.28 9.23 -16.03
CA LEU A 133 -3.82 9.85 -17.27
C LEU A 133 -2.69 9.04 -17.92
N VAL A 134 -1.73 8.56 -17.13
CA VAL A 134 -0.59 7.81 -17.63
C VAL A 134 -1.02 6.47 -18.22
N HIS A 135 -1.95 5.73 -17.57
CA HIS A 135 -2.42 4.44 -18.08
C HIS A 135 -3.33 4.58 -19.29
N ARG A 136 -4.12 5.66 -19.39
CA ARG A 136 -4.83 5.97 -20.65
C ARG A 136 -3.83 6.26 -21.77
N TYR A 137 -2.76 6.97 -21.45
CA TYR A 137 -1.72 7.32 -22.43
C TYR A 137 -0.97 6.08 -22.92
N THR A 138 -0.46 5.20 -22.04
CA THR A 138 0.27 4.00 -22.48
C THR A 138 -0.63 2.98 -23.20
N LYS A 139 -1.93 2.96 -22.89
CA LYS A 139 -2.90 2.16 -23.64
C LYS A 139 -3.14 2.68 -25.06
N ALA A 140 -3.14 4.00 -25.26
CA ALA A 140 -3.30 4.64 -26.56
C ALA A 140 -1.99 4.71 -27.36
N ASN A 141 -0.86 4.85 -26.66
CA ASN A 141 0.47 4.94 -27.21
C ASN A 141 1.38 3.86 -26.60
N ARG A 142 1.63 2.80 -27.37
CA ARG A 142 2.47 1.66 -26.97
C ARG A 142 3.98 1.95 -27.02
N ASP A 143 4.38 3.19 -27.26
CA ASP A 143 5.79 3.60 -27.21
C ASP A 143 6.34 3.76 -25.80
N PHE A 144 5.49 3.73 -24.77
CA PHE A 144 5.95 3.81 -23.39
C PHE A 144 5.28 2.74 -22.55
N LEU A 145 5.92 2.39 -21.45
CA LEU A 145 5.43 1.43 -20.48
C LEU A 145 5.66 1.98 -19.07
N THR A 146 4.63 1.93 -18.24
CA THR A 146 4.77 2.17 -16.80
C THR A 146 5.18 0.90 -16.07
N LEU A 147 5.34 0.98 -14.75
CA LEU A 147 5.51 -0.21 -13.92
C LEU A 147 4.33 -1.18 -14.10
N GLU A 148 3.11 -0.67 -14.19
CA GLU A 148 1.88 -1.45 -14.36
C GLU A 148 1.77 -2.13 -15.74
N ASP A 149 2.60 -1.74 -16.70
CA ASP A 149 2.74 -2.41 -18.00
C ASP A 149 3.80 -3.54 -17.98
N THR A 150 4.50 -3.75 -16.85
CA THR A 150 5.41 -4.88 -16.62
C THR A 150 4.68 -6.07 -15.99
N LEU A 151 5.24 -7.28 -16.01
CA LEU A 151 4.58 -8.46 -15.44
C LEU A 151 4.18 -8.25 -13.96
N LEU A 152 5.10 -7.76 -13.14
CA LEU A 152 4.86 -7.53 -11.71
C LEU A 152 3.82 -6.43 -11.49
N GLY A 153 3.91 -5.31 -12.21
CA GLY A 153 2.90 -4.26 -12.06
C GLY A 153 1.53 -4.72 -12.56
N TYR A 154 1.48 -5.35 -13.73
CA TYR A 154 0.25 -5.78 -14.39
C TYR A 154 -0.59 -6.74 -13.53
N ILE A 155 0.05 -7.73 -12.90
CA ILE A 155 -0.69 -8.68 -12.04
C ILE A 155 -1.25 -8.00 -10.80
N ALA A 156 -0.56 -6.99 -10.25
CA ALA A 156 -0.89 -6.35 -8.98
C ALA A 156 -1.64 -5.01 -9.11
N ASP A 157 -1.85 -4.51 -10.33
CA ASP A 157 -2.42 -3.19 -10.55
C ASP A 157 -3.88 -3.09 -10.06
N GLY A 158 -4.17 -2.05 -9.27
CA GLY A 158 -5.52 -1.77 -8.75
C GLY A 158 -6.12 -2.78 -7.77
N ILE A 159 -5.36 -3.78 -7.29
CA ILE A 159 -5.86 -4.77 -6.32
C ILE A 159 -5.26 -4.56 -4.92
N SER A 160 -6.03 -4.95 -3.91
CA SER A 160 -5.64 -4.92 -2.49
C SER A 160 -5.46 -6.34 -1.97
N TRP A 161 -4.48 -6.54 -1.09
CA TRP A 161 -4.27 -7.79 -0.40
C TRP A 161 -3.53 -7.60 0.92
N CYS A 162 -3.86 -8.46 1.89
CA CYS A 162 -3.09 -8.60 3.11
C CYS A 162 -3.39 -9.92 3.83
N GLY A 163 -2.43 -10.31 4.66
CA GLY A 163 -2.53 -11.51 5.45
C GLY A 163 -3.21 -11.28 6.78
N LYS A 164 -3.39 -12.37 7.51
CA LYS A 164 -3.58 -12.35 8.95
C LYS A 164 -2.93 -13.60 9.54
N PRO A 165 -2.45 -13.59 10.80
CA PRO A 165 -1.80 -14.75 11.40
C PRO A 165 -2.71 -15.99 11.53
N SER A 166 -4.02 -15.78 11.63
CA SER A 166 -5.00 -16.86 11.81
C SER A 166 -5.57 -17.40 10.51
N SER A 167 -6.11 -18.62 10.53
CA SER A 167 -6.82 -19.21 9.38
C SER A 167 -7.98 -18.29 8.88
N PRO A 168 -8.17 -18.12 7.56
CA PRO A 168 -7.50 -18.81 6.44
C PRO A 168 -6.19 -18.16 5.95
N GLY A 169 -5.56 -17.29 6.74
CA GLY A 169 -4.28 -16.65 6.40
C GLY A 169 -4.41 -15.39 5.55
N VAL A 170 -5.62 -15.05 5.10
CA VAL A 170 -5.96 -13.86 4.30
C VAL A 170 -7.01 -13.03 5.05
N ASN A 171 -6.91 -11.69 4.96
CA ASN A 171 -7.91 -10.78 5.48
C ASN A 171 -8.69 -10.11 4.35
N TYR A 172 -9.91 -10.61 4.10
CA TYR A 172 -10.85 -10.02 3.12
C TYR A 172 -11.67 -8.86 3.70
N LYS A 173 -11.70 -8.68 5.03
CA LYS A 173 -12.50 -7.62 5.67
C LYS A 173 -11.85 -6.26 5.48
N SER A 174 -10.55 -6.16 5.81
CA SER A 174 -9.81 -4.90 5.74
C SER A 174 -8.30 -5.13 5.71
N CYS A 175 -7.56 -4.18 5.16
CA CYS A 175 -6.09 -4.19 5.12
C CYS A 175 -5.51 -2.87 5.61
N PRO A 176 -4.32 -2.87 6.22
CA PRO A 176 -3.70 -1.65 6.73
C PRO A 176 -3.41 -0.67 5.60
N LYS A 177 -3.78 0.60 5.80
CA LYS A 177 -3.26 1.70 4.99
C LYS A 177 -1.78 1.93 5.32
N TRP A 178 -1.05 2.56 4.40
CA TRP A 178 0.33 2.99 4.66
C TRP A 178 0.45 3.91 5.89
N THR A 179 -0.59 4.68 6.21
CA THR A 179 -0.65 5.54 7.41
C THR A 179 -0.87 4.75 8.71
N GLU A 180 -1.36 3.52 8.62
CA GLU A 180 -1.55 2.64 9.79
C GLU A 180 -0.28 1.82 10.05
N CYS A 181 0.38 1.34 9.00
CA CYS A 181 1.74 0.81 9.08
C CYS A 181 2.45 0.85 7.73
N GLU A 182 3.72 1.26 7.76
CA GLU A 182 4.57 1.38 6.55
C GLU A 182 4.97 0.01 5.98
N ASN A 183 5.13 -0.99 6.84
CA ASN A 183 5.56 -2.34 6.48
C ASN A 183 4.37 -3.27 6.18
N ASN A 184 3.44 -2.77 5.38
CA ASN A 184 2.32 -3.58 4.91
C ASN A 184 2.58 -4.26 3.56
N PRO A 185 1.91 -5.40 3.28
CA PRO A 185 2.14 -6.20 2.09
C PRO A 185 2.14 -5.42 0.78
N SER A 186 1.17 -4.52 0.59
CA SER A 186 1.05 -3.73 -0.65
C SER A 186 2.16 -2.67 -0.74
N THR A 187 2.44 -1.96 0.36
CA THR A 187 3.51 -0.95 0.39
C THR A 187 4.88 -1.56 0.07
N ILE A 188 5.21 -2.69 0.69
CA ILE A 188 6.51 -3.35 0.44
C ILE A 188 6.58 -3.86 -1.00
N TYR A 189 5.51 -4.47 -1.51
CA TYR A 189 5.45 -4.93 -2.89
C TYR A 189 5.74 -3.80 -3.88
N TRP A 190 5.02 -2.68 -3.77
CA TRP A 190 5.18 -1.55 -4.69
C TRP A 190 6.54 -0.87 -4.54
N LYS A 191 7.09 -0.75 -3.32
CA LYS A 191 8.47 -0.26 -3.13
C LYS A 191 9.49 -1.13 -3.88
N MET A 192 9.39 -2.45 -3.77
CA MET A 192 10.31 -3.37 -4.43
C MET A 192 10.13 -3.40 -5.95
N ALA A 193 8.89 -3.43 -6.43
CA ALA A 193 8.58 -3.40 -7.86
C ALA A 193 9.06 -2.09 -8.50
N SER A 194 8.82 -0.94 -7.85
CA SER A 194 9.33 0.37 -8.28
C SER A 194 10.85 0.45 -8.28
N LYS A 195 11.52 -0.11 -7.26
CA LYS A 195 12.98 -0.21 -7.23
C LYS A 195 13.50 -1.00 -8.43
N MET A 196 12.95 -2.18 -8.69
CA MET A 196 13.36 -3.00 -9.82
C MET A 196 13.13 -2.32 -11.17
N PHE A 197 12.00 -1.64 -11.32
CA PHE A 197 11.67 -0.91 -12.54
C PHE A 197 12.68 0.21 -12.80
N ALA A 198 13.06 0.97 -11.76
CA ALA A 198 14.09 2.00 -11.83
C ALA A 198 15.49 1.44 -12.14
N GLU A 199 15.88 0.32 -11.53
CA GLU A 199 17.17 -0.34 -11.78
C GLU A 199 17.29 -0.88 -13.21
N ALA A 200 16.16 -1.27 -13.82
CA ALA A 200 16.10 -1.80 -15.18
C ALA A 200 16.01 -0.71 -16.27
N ALA A 201 15.66 0.52 -15.90
CA ALA A 201 15.50 1.62 -16.85
C ALA A 201 16.84 2.02 -17.52
N CYS A 202 16.76 2.44 -18.79
CA CYS A 202 17.92 2.90 -19.57
C CYS A 202 17.54 3.88 -20.67
N GLY A 203 18.51 4.67 -21.13
CA GLY A 203 18.35 5.73 -22.13
C GLY A 203 17.63 6.96 -21.56
N THR A 204 16.69 7.51 -22.34
CA THR A 204 15.84 8.61 -21.90
C THR A 204 14.60 8.08 -21.19
N VAL A 205 14.52 8.34 -19.90
CA VAL A 205 13.38 8.01 -19.05
C VAL A 205 12.38 9.16 -19.06
N GLN A 206 11.09 8.86 -19.12
CA GLN A 206 10.03 9.85 -19.00
C GLN A 206 9.43 9.82 -17.59
N VAL A 207 8.95 10.97 -17.09
CA VAL A 207 8.11 11.01 -15.89
C VAL A 207 6.94 11.95 -16.08
N MET A 208 5.72 11.46 -15.83
CA MET A 208 4.50 12.26 -15.86
C MET A 208 4.14 12.73 -14.44
N LEU A 209 4.25 14.03 -14.19
CA LEU A 209 3.88 14.67 -12.91
C LEU A 209 2.58 15.46 -13.06
N ASN A 210 1.90 15.70 -11.94
CA ASN A 210 0.66 16.47 -11.91
C ASN A 210 0.94 17.90 -11.39
N GLY A 211 0.83 18.90 -12.26
CA GLY A 211 1.01 20.32 -11.93
C GLY A 211 -0.27 20.99 -11.40
N SER A 212 -1.39 20.27 -11.30
CA SER A 212 -2.67 20.75 -10.76
C SER A 212 -2.95 20.24 -9.35
N THR A 213 -1.98 19.60 -8.68
CA THR A 213 -2.16 19.20 -7.28
C THR A 213 -2.16 20.43 -6.36
N GLU A 214 -2.93 20.40 -5.27
CA GLU A 214 -2.88 21.45 -4.24
C GLU A 214 -1.55 21.47 -3.48
N ALA A 215 -0.85 20.33 -3.48
CA ALA A 215 0.51 20.18 -2.97
C ALA A 215 1.53 20.26 -4.12
N ASP A 216 2.80 20.02 -3.79
CA ASP A 216 3.90 19.94 -4.76
C ASP A 216 3.71 18.83 -5.80
N ALA A 217 4.03 19.11 -7.07
CA ALA A 217 4.05 18.12 -8.15
C ALA A 217 5.12 17.04 -7.90
N PHE A 218 6.26 17.41 -7.33
CA PHE A 218 7.28 16.51 -6.84
C PHE A 218 7.29 16.42 -5.32
N ARG A 219 7.16 15.20 -4.80
CA ARG A 219 7.19 14.93 -3.35
C ARG A 219 8.32 13.99 -3.00
N SER A 220 9.26 14.45 -2.16
CA SER A 220 10.41 13.62 -1.75
C SER A 220 10.02 12.37 -0.96
N ASN A 221 8.82 12.32 -0.38
CA ASN A 221 8.30 11.16 0.35
C ASN A 221 7.37 10.25 -0.48
N SER A 222 7.19 10.49 -1.78
CA SER A 222 6.46 9.56 -2.66
C SER A 222 7.33 8.36 -3.04
N ILE A 223 6.74 7.31 -3.59
CA ILE A 223 7.51 6.17 -4.14
C ILE A 223 8.48 6.67 -5.23
N PHE A 224 8.01 7.51 -6.15
CA PHE A 224 8.88 8.15 -7.14
C PHE A 224 10.04 8.90 -6.49
N GLY A 225 9.74 9.78 -5.53
CA GLY A 225 10.73 10.64 -4.90
C GLY A 225 11.68 9.97 -3.91
N SER A 226 11.30 8.85 -3.30
CA SER A 226 12.10 8.18 -2.26
C SER A 226 12.74 6.87 -2.72
N ILE A 227 12.19 6.24 -3.77
CA ILE A 227 12.66 4.95 -4.27
C ILE A 227 13.15 5.11 -5.71
N GLU A 228 12.26 5.47 -6.64
CA GLU A 228 12.53 5.30 -8.07
C GLU A 228 13.69 6.18 -8.54
N ILE A 229 13.66 7.49 -8.25
CA ILE A 229 14.74 8.40 -8.65
C ILE A 229 16.09 7.97 -8.07
N PHE A 230 16.09 7.36 -6.88
CA PHE A 230 17.31 6.98 -6.20
C PHE A 230 17.91 5.67 -6.72
N ASN A 231 17.12 4.87 -7.45
CA ASN A 231 17.52 3.60 -8.03
C ASN A 231 17.75 3.67 -9.55
N LEU A 232 17.56 4.85 -10.18
CA LEU A 232 18.01 5.08 -11.57
C LEU A 232 19.54 4.97 -11.66
N ASN A 233 20.03 4.10 -12.53
CA ASN A 233 21.46 3.93 -12.76
C ASN A 233 21.99 5.05 -13.70
N PRO A 234 22.88 5.95 -13.22
CA PRO A 234 23.38 7.08 -14.03
C PRO A 234 24.26 6.65 -15.21
N ASP A 235 24.83 5.44 -15.20
CA ASP A 235 25.60 4.91 -16.32
C ASP A 235 24.70 4.40 -17.45
N LYS A 236 23.42 4.12 -17.15
CA LYS A 236 22.42 3.61 -18.11
C LYS A 236 21.38 4.65 -18.51
N VAL A 237 21.03 5.57 -17.60
CA VAL A 237 20.01 6.58 -17.79
C VAL A 237 20.68 7.91 -18.11
N SER A 238 20.66 8.29 -19.38
CA SER A 238 21.31 9.51 -19.86
C SER A 238 20.49 10.76 -19.53
N LYS A 239 19.15 10.64 -19.52
CA LYS A 239 18.24 11.77 -19.37
C LYS A 239 16.93 11.37 -18.71
N VAL A 240 16.41 12.23 -17.84
CA VAL A 240 15.02 12.22 -17.39
C VAL A 240 14.27 13.39 -18.03
N HIS A 241 13.15 13.10 -18.69
CA HIS A 241 12.28 14.10 -19.30
C HIS A 241 10.95 14.15 -18.55
N ILE A 242 10.71 15.29 -17.91
CA ILE A 242 9.54 15.54 -17.07
C ILE A 242 8.42 16.11 -17.94
N TRP A 243 7.26 15.45 -17.92
CA TRP A 243 6.00 15.95 -18.48
C TRP A 243 5.16 16.45 -17.31
N LEU A 244 5.13 17.76 -17.10
CA LEU A 244 4.31 18.35 -16.05
C LEU A 244 2.91 18.65 -16.63
N MET A 245 1.96 17.78 -16.30
CA MET A 245 0.62 17.82 -16.87
C MET A 245 -0.33 18.60 -15.95
N HIS A 246 -1.12 19.49 -16.55
CA HIS A 246 -2.18 20.23 -15.86
C HIS A 246 -3.54 19.69 -16.26
N ASP A 247 -4.47 19.63 -15.32
CA ASP A 247 -5.86 19.31 -15.61
C ASP A 247 -6.50 20.48 -16.38
N ILE A 248 -7.24 20.18 -17.45
CA ILE A 248 -7.79 21.19 -18.38
C ILE A 248 -8.68 22.22 -17.67
N ASP A 249 -9.46 21.79 -16.67
CA ASP A 249 -10.43 22.64 -15.95
C ASP A 249 -9.97 23.04 -14.55
N ARG A 250 -8.70 22.80 -14.19
CA ARG A 250 -8.18 23.16 -12.86
C ARG A 250 -7.12 24.25 -12.95
N PRO A 251 -6.94 25.00 -11.85
CA PRO A 251 -5.78 25.88 -11.72
C PRO A 251 -4.47 25.13 -11.95
N GLN A 252 -3.51 25.84 -12.53
CA GLN A 252 -2.12 25.40 -12.58
C GLN A 252 -1.49 25.81 -11.26
N SER A 253 -1.15 24.82 -10.43
CA SER A 253 -0.54 25.04 -9.12
C SER A 253 0.98 25.16 -9.21
N GLU A 254 1.59 24.50 -10.18
CA GLU A 254 3.03 24.50 -10.40
C GLU A 254 3.34 24.58 -11.90
N SER A 255 4.60 24.81 -12.27
CA SER A 255 5.08 24.77 -13.66
C SER A 255 6.47 24.12 -13.69
N CYS A 256 7.05 23.93 -14.87
CA CYS A 256 8.42 23.44 -15.00
C CYS A 256 9.49 24.33 -14.34
N THR A 257 9.16 25.58 -13.98
CA THR A 257 10.03 26.50 -13.23
C THR A 257 9.66 26.58 -11.74
N GLY A 258 8.69 25.78 -11.29
CA GLY A 258 8.24 25.70 -9.91
C GLY A 258 9.26 25.10 -8.95
N HIS A 259 9.06 25.35 -7.66
CA HIS A 259 10.00 25.01 -6.59
C HIS A 259 10.24 23.50 -6.45
N SER A 260 9.18 22.69 -6.49
CA SER A 260 9.32 21.24 -6.31
C SER A 260 9.96 20.59 -7.52
N VAL A 261 9.65 21.08 -8.72
CA VAL A 261 10.30 20.64 -9.97
C VAL A 261 11.77 21.05 -9.99
N ALA A 262 12.12 22.25 -9.52
CA ALA A 262 13.52 22.67 -9.38
C ALA A 262 14.29 21.75 -8.43
N LYS A 263 13.69 21.35 -7.30
CA LYS A 263 14.28 20.37 -6.38
C LYS A 263 14.50 19.00 -7.04
N LEU A 264 13.54 18.51 -7.83
CA LEU A 264 13.72 17.27 -8.58
C LEU A 264 14.88 17.35 -9.58
N LYS A 265 14.99 18.47 -10.31
CA LYS A 265 16.09 18.72 -11.25
C LYS A 265 17.44 18.68 -10.53
N GLU A 266 17.56 19.37 -9.40
CA GLU A 266 18.78 19.37 -8.58
C GLU A 266 19.19 17.97 -8.13
N ILE A 267 18.23 17.14 -7.65
CA ILE A 267 18.51 15.76 -7.25
C ILE A 267 19.05 14.94 -8.44
N LEU A 268 18.42 15.04 -9.61
CA LEU A 268 18.84 14.28 -10.80
C LEU A 268 20.20 14.75 -11.34
N GLU A 269 20.43 16.06 -11.40
CA GLU A 269 21.69 16.65 -11.86
C GLU A 269 22.85 16.30 -10.93
N SER A 270 22.63 16.30 -9.60
CA SER A 270 23.63 15.86 -8.61
C SER A 270 24.07 14.40 -8.81
N ARG A 271 23.20 13.59 -9.41
CA ARG A 271 23.45 12.18 -9.77
C ARG A 271 24.00 12.00 -11.18
N ARG A 272 24.38 13.09 -11.87
CA ARG A 272 24.89 13.11 -13.25
C ARG A 272 23.87 12.62 -14.30
N ILE A 273 22.58 12.81 -14.01
CA ILE A 273 21.50 12.50 -14.96
C ILE A 273 21.01 13.82 -15.55
N SER A 274 21.03 13.96 -16.88
CA SER A 274 20.52 15.16 -17.54
C SER A 274 19.00 15.27 -17.35
N VAL A 275 18.46 16.48 -17.22
CA VAL A 275 17.03 16.68 -17.00
C VAL A 275 16.46 17.70 -17.98
N SER A 276 15.26 17.45 -18.50
CA SER A 276 14.43 18.48 -19.15
C SER A 276 13.01 18.41 -18.64
N CYS A 277 12.26 19.49 -18.78
CA CYS A 277 10.87 19.57 -18.36
C CYS A 277 10.05 20.28 -19.43
N GLU A 278 8.87 19.75 -19.72
CA GLU A 278 7.88 20.31 -20.63
C GLU A 278 6.53 20.42 -19.91
N ASP A 279 6.00 21.64 -19.87
CA ASP A 279 4.63 21.87 -19.39
C ASP A 279 3.64 21.41 -20.45
N ASN A 280 2.68 20.58 -20.04
CA ASN A 280 1.60 20.09 -20.89
C ASN A 280 2.06 19.41 -22.19
N TYR A 281 2.91 18.37 -22.05
CA TYR A 281 3.41 17.58 -23.16
C TYR A 281 2.30 17.26 -24.18
N ARG A 282 2.47 17.75 -25.40
CA ARG A 282 1.35 17.93 -26.36
C ARG A 282 0.56 16.64 -26.64
N PRO A 283 1.18 15.47 -26.87
CA PRO A 283 0.44 14.22 -27.08
C PRO A 283 -0.47 13.84 -25.91
N VAL A 284 -0.01 14.05 -24.68
CA VAL A 284 -0.79 13.75 -23.47
C VAL A 284 -1.89 14.78 -23.27
N GLN A 285 -1.61 16.07 -23.54
CA GLN A 285 -2.62 17.11 -23.48
C GLN A 285 -3.76 16.88 -24.48
N LEU A 286 -3.45 16.43 -25.71
CA LEU A 286 -4.44 16.05 -26.70
C LEU A 286 -5.33 14.90 -26.21
N LEU A 287 -4.77 13.93 -25.48
CA LEU A 287 -5.54 12.87 -24.84
C LEU A 287 -6.44 13.41 -23.72
N GLN A 288 -6.01 14.40 -22.93
CA GLN A 288 -6.90 15.03 -21.94
C GLN A 288 -8.08 15.74 -22.63
N CYS A 289 -7.84 16.34 -23.79
CA CYS A 289 -8.85 17.05 -24.56
C CYS A 289 -9.97 16.17 -25.13
N THR A 290 -9.83 14.84 -25.15
CA THR A 290 -10.92 13.95 -25.57
C THR A 290 -12.14 14.04 -24.65
N ASN A 291 -11.94 14.43 -23.39
CA ASN A 291 -13.04 14.59 -22.43
C ASN A 291 -13.67 15.98 -22.47
N ASN A 292 -12.91 17.01 -22.86
CA ASN A 292 -13.36 18.40 -22.93
C ASN A 292 -12.91 19.07 -24.25
N PRO A 293 -13.43 18.64 -25.40
CA PRO A 293 -12.95 19.10 -26.71
C PRO A 293 -13.19 20.59 -26.97
N ASN A 294 -14.19 21.17 -26.31
CA ASN A 294 -14.58 22.58 -26.50
C ASN A 294 -13.81 23.55 -25.59
N HIS A 295 -12.97 23.05 -24.67
CA HIS A 295 -12.17 23.92 -23.82
C HIS A 295 -11.15 24.70 -24.66
N ASN A 296 -10.84 25.95 -24.27
CA ASN A 296 -9.98 26.82 -25.07
C ASN A 296 -8.58 26.23 -25.32
N THR A 297 -8.00 25.57 -24.32
CA THR A 297 -6.72 24.84 -24.39
C THR A 297 -6.74 23.66 -25.37
N CYS A 298 -7.93 23.18 -25.76
CA CYS A 298 -8.12 22.00 -26.60
C CYS A 298 -8.38 22.32 -28.07
N ARG A 299 -8.39 23.60 -28.46
CA ARG A 299 -8.53 24.00 -29.86
C ARG A 299 -7.32 23.53 -30.66
N ILE A 300 -7.57 22.77 -31.73
CA ILE A 300 -6.53 22.09 -32.52
C ILE A 300 -5.92 23.02 -33.58
N CYS A 301 -6.62 24.10 -33.93
CA CYS A 301 -6.15 25.14 -34.85
C CYS A 301 -6.61 26.51 -34.33
N SER A 302 -5.69 27.47 -34.27
CA SER A 302 -5.96 28.90 -34.02
C SER A 302 -5.22 29.73 -35.06
#